data_AF-A0A833R091-F1
#
_entry.id   AF-A0A833R091-F1
#
_cell.length_a   1.000
_cell.length_b   1.000
_cell.length_c   1.000
_cell.angle_alpha   90.00
_cell.angle_beta   90.00
_cell.angle_gamma   90.00
#
_symmetry.space_group_name_H-M   'P 1'
#
loop_
_entity.id
_entity.type
_entity.pdbx_description
1 polymer ?
#
loop_
_entity_poly.entity_id
_entity_poly.type
_entity_poly.pdbx_seq_one_letter_code
_entity_poly.pdbx_strand_id
1 'polypeptide(L)'
;MADVVQLRLERMAEELEDLSKQGLFSRAELDSIVRNRREFEFCLKRPSPLKSDILAYIDYEQNLDLLRQLRRRTILGQMKRNRKWKKSISDWAKVKRILGVFKMGTLRFKGDLELRFKGDLEV
;
A
#
# COMPACT_ATOMS: atom_id res chain seq x y z
N MET A 1 -20.65 -7.53 -0.70
CA MET A 1 -19.19 -7.82 -0.82
C MET A 1 -18.50 -6.85 -1.76
N ALA A 2 -19.05 -6.61 -2.96
CA ALA A 2 -18.51 -5.66 -3.93
C ALA A 2 -18.53 -4.20 -3.43
N ASP A 3 -19.59 -3.74 -2.78
CA ASP A 3 -19.71 -2.35 -2.29
C ASP A 3 -18.59 -1.95 -1.32
N VAL A 4 -18.19 -2.84 -0.43
CA VAL A 4 -17.13 -2.56 0.55
C VAL A 4 -15.76 -2.50 -0.11
N VAL A 5 -15.53 -3.33 -1.15
CA VAL A 5 -14.29 -3.29 -1.94
C VAL A 5 -14.23 -2.00 -2.76
N GLN A 6 -15.35 -1.61 -3.37
CA GLN A 6 -15.44 -0.40 -4.18
C GLN A 6 -15.22 0.86 -3.34
N LEU A 7 -15.88 0.96 -2.17
CA LEU A 7 -15.66 2.06 -1.22
C LEU A 7 -14.19 2.16 -0.76
N ARG A 8 -13.51 1.02 -0.61
CA ARG A 8 -12.08 1.00 -0.27
C ARG A 8 -11.24 1.52 -1.42
N LEU A 9 -11.51 1.09 -2.65
CA LEU A 9 -10.80 1.56 -3.85
C LEU A 9 -11.02 3.06 -4.11
N GLU A 10 -12.23 3.57 -3.91
CA GLU A 10 -12.54 5.00 -4.04
C GLU A 10 -11.72 5.85 -3.08
N ARG A 11 -11.56 5.42 -1.83
CA ARG A 11 -10.67 6.09 -0.87
C ARG A 11 -9.19 6.08 -1.27
N MET A 12 -8.78 5.16 -2.15
CA MET A 12 -7.41 5.07 -2.66
C MET A 12 -7.20 5.91 -3.93
N ALA A 13 -8.28 6.38 -4.57
CA ALA A 13 -8.22 7.11 -5.82
C ALA A 13 -7.43 8.43 -5.67
N GLU A 14 -7.67 9.16 -4.58
CA GLU A 14 -6.97 10.41 -4.28
C GLU A 14 -5.44 10.22 -4.16
N GLU A 15 -5.02 9.08 -3.61
CA GLU A 15 -3.60 8.75 -3.45
C GLU A 15 -2.94 8.38 -4.78
N LEU A 16 -3.64 7.62 -5.62
CA LEU A 16 -3.18 7.23 -6.96
C LEU A 16 -3.08 8.44 -7.89
N GLU A 17 -4.01 9.38 -7.78
CA GLU A 17 -3.92 10.66 -8.48
C GLU A 17 -2.69 11.47 -8.03
N ASP A 18 -2.41 11.54 -6.73
CA ASP A 18 -1.23 12.24 -6.23
C ASP A 18 0.06 11.59 -6.76
N LEU A 19 0.14 10.26 -6.77
CA LEU A 19 1.27 9.52 -7.35
C LEU A 19 1.46 9.80 -8.85
N SER A 20 0.35 9.95 -9.59
CA SER A 20 0.38 10.36 -11.00
C SER A 20 0.85 11.80 -11.18
N LYS A 21 0.31 12.74 -10.38
CA LYS A 21 0.68 14.17 -10.40
C LYS A 21 2.15 14.40 -10.05
N GLN A 22 2.70 13.57 -9.16
CA GLN A 22 4.12 13.59 -8.81
C GLN A 22 5.04 13.00 -9.90
N GLY A 23 4.48 12.39 -10.94
CA GLY A 23 5.27 11.75 -12.01
C GLY A 23 6.03 10.50 -11.56
N LEU A 24 5.61 9.88 -10.45
CA LEU A 24 6.28 8.69 -9.91
C LEU A 24 5.88 7.41 -10.63
N PHE A 25 4.66 7.36 -11.19
CA PHE A 25 4.11 6.20 -11.88
C PHE A 25 3.41 6.60 -13.17
N SER A 26 3.53 5.74 -14.18
CA SER A 26 2.77 5.86 -15.43
C SER A 26 1.33 5.38 -15.25
N ARG A 27 0.42 5.79 -16.14
CA ARG A 27 -0.99 5.36 -16.10
C ARG A 27 -1.14 3.84 -16.15
N ALA A 28 -0.38 3.18 -17.03
CA ALA A 28 -0.40 1.72 -17.15
C ALA A 28 0.06 1.00 -15.87
N GLU A 29 1.02 1.57 -15.14
CA GLU A 29 1.47 1.04 -13.86
C GLU A 29 0.41 1.25 -12.77
N LEU A 30 -0.23 2.42 -12.75
CA LEU A 30 -1.33 2.71 -11.84
C LEU A 30 -2.52 1.77 -12.05
N ASP A 31 -2.88 1.48 -13.30
CA ASP A 31 -3.92 0.49 -13.62
C ASP A 31 -3.56 -0.91 -13.09
N SER A 32 -2.30 -1.30 -13.23
CA SER A 32 -1.80 -2.57 -12.69
C SER A 32 -1.86 -2.60 -11.16
N ILE A 33 -1.52 -1.49 -10.50
CA ILE A 33 -1.62 -1.34 -9.04
C ILE A 33 -3.07 -1.44 -8.58
N VAL A 34 -4.00 -0.75 -9.25
CA VAL A 34 -5.43 -0.81 -8.94
C VAL A 34 -5.96 -2.23 -9.07
N ARG A 35 -5.58 -2.92 -10.15
CA ARG A 35 -5.97 -4.31 -10.39
C ARG A 35 -5.49 -5.23 -9.27
N ASN A 36 -4.19 -5.19 -8.94
CA ASN A 36 -3.62 -6.04 -7.89
C ASN A 36 -4.27 -5.75 -6.52
N ARG A 37 -4.46 -4.47 -6.18
CA ARG A 37 -5.14 -4.07 -4.94
C ARG A 37 -6.57 -4.59 -4.87
N ARG A 38 -7.31 -4.52 -5.98
CA ARG A 38 -8.66 -5.07 -6.06
C ARG A 38 -8.65 -6.58 -5.79
N GLU A 39 -7.72 -7.31 -6.37
CA GLU A 39 -7.57 -8.76 -6.15
C GLU A 39 -7.27 -9.07 -4.67
N PHE A 40 -6.35 -8.35 -4.02
CA PHE A 40 -6.07 -8.51 -2.59
C PHE A 40 -7.28 -8.18 -1.70
N GLU A 41 -8.00 -7.09 -1.99
CA GLU A 41 -9.22 -6.73 -1.25
C GLU A 41 -10.31 -7.81 -1.39
N PHE A 42 -10.43 -8.42 -2.56
CA PHE A 42 -11.31 -9.58 -2.75
C PHE A 42 -10.84 -10.77 -1.92
N CYS A 43 -9.55 -11.12 -1.94
CA CYS A 43 -9.00 -12.23 -1.14
C CYS A 43 -9.23 -12.02 0.35
N LEU A 44 -9.00 -10.81 0.86
CA LEU A 44 -9.23 -10.43 2.27
C LEU A 44 -10.69 -10.53 2.70
N LYS A 45 -11.63 -10.29 1.78
CA LYS A 45 -13.07 -10.36 2.05
C LYS A 45 -13.67 -11.73 1.89
N ARG A 46 -12.92 -12.72 1.41
CA ARG A 46 -13.40 -14.12 1.35
C ARG A 46 -13.75 -14.63 2.76
N PRO A 47 -14.70 -15.59 2.86
CA PRO A 47 -15.09 -16.17 4.14
C PRO A 47 -13.93 -16.90 4.85
N SER A 48 -12.97 -17.43 4.09
CA SER A 48 -11.73 -18.02 4.60
C SER A 48 -10.50 -17.33 3.98
N PRO A 49 -10.02 -16.20 4.53
CA PRO A 49 -8.79 -15.57 4.08
C PRO A 49 -7.60 -16.34 4.64
N LEU A 50 -6.59 -16.57 3.80
CA LEU A 50 -5.37 -17.24 4.23
C LEU A 50 -4.41 -16.22 4.85
N LYS A 51 -3.62 -16.65 5.85
CA LYS A 51 -2.54 -15.84 6.42
C LYS A 51 -1.55 -15.41 5.33
N SER A 52 -1.26 -16.30 4.39
CA SER A 52 -0.41 -16.04 3.23
C SER A 52 -0.90 -14.89 2.35
N ASP A 53 -2.21 -14.71 2.19
CA ASP A 53 -2.77 -13.60 1.39
C ASP A 53 -2.54 -12.25 2.07
N ILE A 54 -2.67 -12.22 3.41
CA ILE A 54 -2.42 -11.02 4.22
C ILE A 54 -0.94 -10.64 4.16
N LEU A 55 -0.05 -11.62 4.32
CA LEU A 55 1.40 -11.42 4.24
C LEU A 55 1.81 -10.97 2.83
N ALA A 56 1.30 -11.62 1.79
CA ALA A 56 1.56 -11.25 0.41
C ALA A 56 1.10 -9.82 0.10
N TYR A 57 -0.02 -9.37 0.67
CA TYR A 57 -0.48 -8.00 0.49
C TYR A 57 0.40 -6.97 1.22
N ILE A 58 0.88 -7.29 2.42
CA ILE A 58 1.83 -6.44 3.16
C ILE A 58 3.14 -6.32 2.37
N ASP A 59 3.70 -7.45 1.95
CA ASP A 59 4.95 -7.48 1.19
C ASP A 59 4.80 -6.72 -0.15
N TYR A 60 3.63 -6.84 -0.81
CA TYR A 60 3.32 -6.07 -2.01
C TYR A 60 3.32 -4.54 -1.75
N GLU A 61 2.64 -4.07 -0.70
CA GLU A 61 2.61 -2.63 -0.37
C GLU A 61 3.98 -2.12 0.11
N GLN A 62 4.78 -2.96 0.78
CA GLN A 62 6.18 -2.63 1.11
C GLN A 62 7.04 -2.46 -0.15
N ASN A 63 6.96 -3.39 -1.10
CA ASN A 63 7.69 -3.32 -2.36
C ASN A 63 7.30 -2.10 -3.20
N LEU A 64 6.01 -1.76 -3.22
CA LEU A 64 5.51 -0.57 -3.91
C LEU A 64 6.11 0.72 -3.30
N ASP A 65 6.22 0.78 -1.97
CA ASP A 65 6.85 1.92 -1.29
C ASP A 65 8.35 2.00 -1.57
N LEU A 66 9.08 0.88 -1.57
CA LEU A 66 10.48 0.85 -1.96
C LEU A 66 10.68 1.39 -3.38
N LEU A 67 9.85 0.96 -4.33
CA LEU A 67 9.87 1.46 -5.70
C LEU A 67 9.60 2.97 -5.74
N ARG A 68 8.63 3.45 -4.96
CA ARG A 68 8.33 4.88 -4.84
C ARG A 68 9.53 5.66 -4.32
N GLN A 69 10.19 5.18 -3.26
CA GLN A 69 11.35 5.83 -2.66
C GLN A 69 12.54 5.87 -3.63
N LEU A 70 12.79 4.78 -4.35
CA LEU A 70 13.83 4.72 -5.38
C LEU A 70 13.60 5.75 -6.48
N ARG A 71 12.39 5.79 -7.05
CA ARG A 71 12.03 6.76 -8.10
C ARG A 71 12.11 8.20 -7.59
N ARG A 72 11.60 8.46 -6.38
CA ARG A 72 11.71 9.76 -5.72
C ARG A 72 13.17 10.18 -5.55
N ARG A 73 14.05 9.27 -5.14
CA ARG A 73 15.49 9.53 -4.99
C ARG A 73 16.15 9.85 -6.33
N THR A 74 15.80 9.12 -7.40
CA THR A 74 16.30 9.37 -8.75
C THR A 74 15.87 10.76 -9.25
N ILE A 75 14.59 11.10 -9.13
CA ILE A 75 14.09 12.42 -9.56
C ILE A 75 14.72 13.54 -8.73
N LEU A 76 14.84 13.36 -7.42
CA LEU A 76 15.48 14.34 -6.53
C LEU A 76 16.97 14.50 -6.82
N GLY A 77 17.67 13.42 -7.18
CA GLY A 77 19.07 13.45 -7.59
C GLY A 77 19.29 14.21 -8.91
N GLN A 78 18.30 14.16 -9.82
CA GLN A 78 18.32 14.91 -11.08
C GLN A 78 17.93 16.39 -10.89
N MET A 79 17.07 16.72 -9.92
CA MET A 79 16.77 18.12 -9.57
C MET A 79 17.93 18.75 -8.79
N LYS A 80 18.64 19.71 -9.39
CA LYS A 80 19.71 20.53 -8.78
C LYS A 80 19.39 20.90 -7.31
N ARG A 81 20.22 20.38 -6.39
CA ARG A 81 20.50 20.62 -4.93
C ARG A 81 19.59 21.48 -4.02
N ASN A 82 18.50 22.11 -4.45
CA ASN A 82 17.76 23.08 -3.64
C ASN A 82 16.22 22.94 -3.64
N ARG A 83 15.64 21.88 -4.22
CA ARG A 83 14.20 21.60 -4.10
C ARG A 83 13.97 20.46 -3.10
N LYS A 84 13.38 20.78 -1.94
CA LYS A 84 12.87 19.78 -1.01
C LYS A 84 11.57 19.19 -1.56
N TRP A 85 11.48 17.87 -1.63
CA TRP A 85 10.25 17.19 -2.04
C TRP A 85 9.15 17.45 -1.01
N LYS A 86 8.02 18.01 -1.44
CA LYS A 86 6.89 18.29 -0.54
C LYS A 86 6.23 16.99 -0.11
N LYS A 87 5.96 16.84 1.19
CA LYS A 87 5.18 15.72 1.70
C LYS A 87 3.78 15.78 1.10
N SER A 88 3.29 14.66 0.60
CA SER A 88 1.98 14.54 -0.04
C SER A 88 1.09 13.55 0.73
N ILE A 89 -0.17 13.47 0.32
CA ILE A 89 -1.17 12.52 0.85
C ILE A 89 -0.66 11.07 0.74
N SER A 90 0.03 10.76 -0.36
CA SER A 90 0.65 9.46 -0.61
C SER A 90 1.67 9.02 0.45
N ASP A 91 2.33 9.94 1.17
CA ASP A 91 3.28 9.59 2.24
C ASP A 91 2.59 8.92 3.44
N TRP A 92 1.37 9.34 3.79
CA TRP A 92 0.64 8.83 4.96
C TRP A 92 -0.27 7.64 4.62
N ALA A 93 -0.77 7.63 3.39
CA ALA A 93 -1.60 6.59 2.80
C ALA A 93 -1.08 5.16 3.02
N LYS A 94 0.20 4.93 2.69
CA LYS A 94 0.86 3.62 2.81
C LYS A 94 0.80 3.08 4.24
N VAL A 95 1.20 3.91 5.20
CA VAL A 95 1.24 3.54 6.62
C VAL A 95 -0.15 3.17 7.12
N LYS A 96 -1.15 4.00 6.79
CA LYS A 96 -2.55 3.73 7.15
C LYS A 96 -3.04 2.39 6.58
N ARG A 97 -2.64 2.04 5.36
CA ARG A 97 -3.01 0.78 4.71
C ARG A 97 -2.37 -0.43 5.36
N ILE A 98 -1.05 -0.43 5.51
CA ILE A 98 -0.32 -1.53 6.13
C ILE A 98 -0.86 -1.77 7.54
N LEU A 99 -1.05 -0.72 8.33
CA LEU A 99 -1.68 -0.82 9.65
C LEU A 99 -3.11 -1.37 9.59
N GLY A 100 -3.89 -0.98 8.58
CA GLY A 100 -5.24 -1.50 8.36
C GLY A 100 -5.25 -3.00 8.07
N VAL A 101 -4.35 -3.47 7.20
CA VAL A 101 -4.17 -4.89 6.86
C VAL A 101 -3.67 -5.67 8.08
N PHE A 102 -2.73 -5.10 8.82
CA PHE A 102 -2.17 -5.69 10.02
C PHE A 102 -3.22 -5.84 11.13
N LYS A 103 -4.02 -4.79 11.39
CA LYS A 103 -5.14 -4.84 12.34
C LYS A 103 -6.18 -5.89 11.95
N MET A 104 -6.47 -6.01 10.66
CA MET A 104 -7.36 -7.07 10.17
C MET A 104 -6.78 -8.47 10.42
N GLY A 105 -5.48 -8.65 10.18
CA GLY A 105 -4.78 -9.91 10.44
C GLY A 105 -4.76 -10.28 11.91
N THR A 106 -4.39 -9.36 12.80
CA THR A 106 -4.34 -9.61 14.25
C THR A 106 -5.71 -9.86 14.87
N LEU A 107 -6.77 -9.22 14.37
CA LEU A 107 -8.14 -9.46 14.84
C LEU A 107 -8.64 -10.87 14.49
N ARG A 108 -8.20 -11.41 13.35
CA ARG A 108 -8.68 -12.69 12.80
C ARG A 108 -7.81 -13.88 13.22
N PHE A 109 -6.50 -13.68 13.32
CA PHE A 109 -5.51 -14.70 13.72
C PHE A 109 -4.96 -14.41 15.12
N LYS A 110 -5.86 -14.31 16.12
CA LYS A 110 -5.51 -13.97 17.51
C LYS A 110 -4.51 -14.93 18.19
N GLY A 111 -4.28 -16.12 17.61
CA GLY A 111 -3.38 -17.16 18.15
C GLY A 111 -1.99 -17.26 17.51
N ASP A 112 -1.72 -16.53 16.43
CA ASP A 112 -0.44 -16.62 15.70
C ASP A 112 0.54 -15.52 16.18
N LEU A 113 1.53 -15.91 16.98
CA LEU A 113 2.60 -15.04 17.48
C LEU A 113 3.45 -14.41 16.35
N GLU A 114 3.63 -15.10 15.23
CA GLU A 114 4.46 -14.63 14.11
C GLU A 114 3.95 -13.31 13.49
N LEU A 115 2.62 -13.14 13.43
CA LEU A 115 2.07 -11.91 12.86
C LEU A 115 2.34 -10.71 13.78
N ARG A 116 2.45 -10.95 15.09
CA ARG A 116 2.65 -9.92 16.11
C ARG A 116 4.08 -9.40 16.11
N PHE A 117 5.07 -10.29 15.99
CA PHE A 117 6.49 -9.94 15.99
C PHE A 117 6.95 -9.10 14.79
N LYS A 118 6.39 -9.32 13.58
CA LYS A 118 6.78 -8.54 12.39
C LYS A 118 6.32 -7.06 12.48
N GLY A 119 5.28 -6.77 13.26
CA GLY A 119 4.79 -5.40 13.46
C GLY A 119 5.60 -4.57 14.47
N ASP A 120 6.28 -5.22 15.40
CA ASP A 120 7.10 -4.55 16.42
C ASP A 120 8.54 -4.29 15.95
N LEU A 121 9.02 -4.97 14.90
CA LEU A 121 10.42 -4.86 14.42
C LEU A 121 10.65 -3.80 13.33
N GLU A 122 9.61 -3.21 12.73
CA GLU A 122 9.74 -2.24 11.63
C GLU A 122 9.19 -0.82 11.97
N VAL A 123 8.99 -0.51 13.26
CA VAL A 123 8.60 0.84 13.74
C VAL A 123 9.80 1.61 14.26
#